data_AF-A0A7L4P5J7-F1
#
_entry.id   AF-A0A7L4P5J7-F1
#
_cell.length_a   1.000
_cell.length_b   1.000
_cell.length_c   1.000
_cell.angle_alpha   90.00
_cell.angle_beta   90.00
_cell.angle_gamma   90.00
#
_symmetry.space_group_name_H-M   'P 1'
#
loop_
_entity.id
_entity.type
_entity.pdbx_description
1 polymer ?
#
loop_
_entity_poly.entity_id
_entity_poly.type
_entity_poly.pdbx_seq_one_letter_code
_entity_poly.pdbx_strand_id
1 'polypeptide(L)' 'MNKNLSQIAVIMISIILIILIFQTFILNQNSMYNYVGIIAFAIFLIISIHDLKNAEE' A
#
# COMPACT_ATOMS: atom_id res chain seq x y z
N MET A 1 8.75 -14.80 -8.24
CA MET A 1 8.52 -13.37 -8.56
C MET A 1 9.85 -12.65 -8.32
N ASN A 2 10.33 -11.82 -9.23
CA ASN A 2 11.63 -11.17 -9.05
C ASN A 2 11.63 -10.31 -7.77
N LYS A 3 12.57 -10.56 -6.87
CA LYS A 3 12.68 -9.88 -5.57
C LYS A 3 12.71 -8.36 -5.69
N ASN A 4 13.39 -7.83 -6.71
CA ASN A 4 13.44 -6.39 -6.99
C ASN A 4 12.06 -5.84 -7.37
N LEU A 5 11.29 -6.59 -8.16
CA LEU A 5 9.94 -6.18 -8.55
C LEU A 5 9.00 -6.16 -7.33
N SER A 6 9.09 -7.18 -6.46
CA SER A 6 8.34 -7.23 -5.21
C SER A 6 8.69 -6.06 -4.27
N GLN A 7 9.97 -5.69 -4.18
CA GLN A 7 10.40 -4.52 -3.40
C GLN A 7 9.81 -3.22 -3.94
N ILE A 8 9.84 -3.01 -5.25
CA ILE A 8 9.25 -1.84 -5.89
C ILE A 8 7.75 -1.78 -5.60
N ALA A 9 7.04 -2.90 -5.69
CA ALA A 9 5.61 -2.97 -5.37
C ALA A 9 5.32 -2.55 -3.93
N VAL A 10 6.08 -3.09 -2.95
CA VAL A 10 5.93 -2.72 -1.52
C VAL A 10 6.13 -1.22 -1.31
N ILE A 11 7.16 -0.63 -1.92
CA ILE A 11 7.44 0.81 -1.81
C ILE A 11 6.30 1.63 -2.40
N MET A 12 5.86 1.30 -3.61
CA MET A 12 4.79 2.05 -4.30
C MET A 12 3.47 1.98 -3.54
N ILE A 13 3.07 0.79 -3.07
CA ILE A 13 1.86 0.60 -2.26
C ILE A 13 1.94 1.41 -0.96
N SER A 14 3.10 1.42 -0.31
CA SER A 14 3.32 2.20 0.92
C SER A 14 3.16 3.70 0.68
N ILE A 15 3.73 4.22 -0.40
CA ILE A 15 3.62 5.65 -0.76
C ILE A 15 2.15 6.02 -1.00
N ILE A 16 1.40 5.22 -1.77
CA ILE A 16 -0.01 5.50 -2.05
C ILE A 16 -0.83 5.46 -0.76
N LEU A 17 -0.58 4.48 0.12
CA LEU A 17 -1.26 4.38 1.40
C LEU A 17 -1.03 5.61 2.28
N ILE A 18 0.21 6.12 2.33
CA ILE A 18 0.55 7.34 3.07
C ILE A 18 -0.20 8.55 2.49
N ILE A 19 -0.26 8.69 1.17
CA ILE A 19 -0.99 9.78 0.50
C ILE A 19 -2.48 9.74 0.87
N LEU A 20 -3.10 8.56 0.83
CA LEU A 20 -4.52 8.40 1.16
C LEU A 20 -4.80 8.73 2.64
N ILE A 21 -3.94 8.29 3.56
CA ILE A 21 -4.02 8.65 4.98
C ILE A 21 -3.89 10.17 5.14
N PHE A 22 -2.92 10.79 4.48
CA PHE A 22 -2.72 12.24 4.55
C PHE A 22 -3.93 13.02 4.03
N GLN A 23 -4.47 12.65 2.87
CA GLN A 23 -5.68 13.26 2.31
C GLN A 23 -6.88 13.12 3.26
N THR A 24 -7.07 11.92 3.82
CA THR A 24 -8.23 11.65 4.67
C THR A 24 -8.15 12.38 5.99
N PHE A 25 -7.03 12.26 6.71
CA PHE A 25 -6.94 12.73 8.10
C PHE A 25 -6.32 14.12 8.25
N ILE A 26 -5.35 14.48 7.42
CA ILE A 26 -4.66 15.79 7.52
C ILE A 26 -5.39 16.86 6.72
N LEU A 27 -5.83 16.52 5.49
CA LEU A 27 -6.64 17.44 4.67
C LEU A 27 -8.15 17.33 4.96
N ASN A 28 -8.54 16.47 5.90
CA ASN A 28 -9.93 16.24 6.34
C ASN A 28 -10.89 15.87 5.18
N GLN A 29 -10.37 15.20 4.15
CA GLN A 29 -11.17 14.73 3.01
C GLN A 29 -11.86 13.41 3.35
N ASN A 30 -12.95 13.49 4.11
CA ASN A 30 -13.74 12.35 4.59
C ASN A 30 -14.61 11.75 3.47
N SER A 31 -13.97 11.22 2.44
CA SER A 31 -14.61 10.50 1.33
C SER A 31 -14.65 9.01 1.61
N MET A 32 -15.82 8.37 1.40
CA MET A 32 -15.96 6.91 1.50
C MET A 32 -14.91 6.18 0.64
N TYR A 33 -14.58 6.72 -0.54
CA TYR A 33 -13.59 6.15 -1.44
C TYR A 33 -12.18 6.17 -0.84
N ASN A 34 -11.83 7.20 -0.07
CA ASN A 34 -10.52 7.26 0.57
C ASN A 34 -10.40 6.20 1.66
N TYR A 35 -11.44 6.01 2.48
CA TYR A 35 -11.44 4.95 3.50
C TYR A 35 -11.35 3.55 2.90
N VAL A 36 -12.11 3.28 1.84
CA VAL A 36 -12.04 2.01 1.10
C VAL A 36 -10.64 1.83 0.48
N GLY A 37 -10.08 2.89 -0.10
CA GLY A 37 -8.72 2.90 -0.64
C GLY A 37 -7.69 2.56 0.43
N ILE A 38 -7.75 3.18 1.61
CA ILE A 38 -6.84 2.90 2.73
C ILE A 38 -6.89 1.41 3.09
N ILE A 39 -8.09 0.84 3.25
CA ILE A 39 -8.25 -0.58 3.59
C ILE A 39 -7.67 -1.47 2.49
N ALA A 40 -7.99 -1.20 1.22
CA ALA A 40 -7.50 -2.00 0.10
C ALA A 40 -5.97 -1.95 -0.01
N PHE A 41 -5.37 -0.77 0.06
CA PHE A 41 -3.92 -0.61 -0.01
C PHE A 41 -3.21 -1.20 1.22
N ALA A 42 -3.80 -1.17 2.41
CA ALA A 42 -3.26 -1.85 3.58
C ALA A 42 -3.23 -3.37 3.39
N ILE A 43 -4.30 -3.96 2.84
CA ILE A 43 -4.35 -5.40 2.53
C ILE A 43 -3.31 -5.75 1.46
N PHE A 44 -3.24 -4.98 0.37
CA PHE A 44 -2.25 -5.21 -0.68
C PHE A 44 -0.81 -5.06 -0.19
N LEU A 45 -0.56 -4.16 0.76
CA LEU A 45 0.75 -4.00 1.37
C LEU A 45 1.14 -5.26 2.14
N ILE A 46 0.23 -5.82 2.94
CA ILE A 46 0.47 -7.05 3.69
C ILE A 46 0.78 -8.21 2.73
N ILE A 47 -0.03 -8.37 1.69
CA ILE A 47 0.18 -9.41 0.66
C ILE A 47 1.55 -9.21 -0.02
N SER A 48 1.88 -7.97 -0.41
CA SER A 48 3.13 -7.68 -1.11
C SER A 48 4.37 -7.89 -0.23
N ILE A 49 4.27 -7.61 1.08
CA ILE A 49 5.34 -7.91 2.04
C ILE A 49 5.49 -9.42 2.22
N HIS A 50 4.37 -10.16 2.28
CA HIS A 50 4.41 -11.62 2.36
C HIS A 50 5.07 -12.22 1.11
N ASP A 51 4.68 -11.76 -0.08
CA ASP A 51 5.24 -12.24 -1.33
C ASP A 51 6.72 -11.85 -1.49
N LEU A 52 7.12 -10.67 -1.01
CA LEU A 52 8.53 -10.28 -0.97
C LEU A 52 9.37 -11.19 -0.07
N LYS A 53 8.85 -11.56 1.10
CA LYS A 53 9.55 -12.48 2.03
C LYS A 53 9.72 -13.89 1.44
N ASN A 54 8.77 -14.31 0.60
CA ASN A 54 8.77 -15.62 -0.05
C ASN A 54 9.34 -15.58 -1.48
N ALA A 55 9.79 -14.42 -1.96
CA ALA A 55 10.41 -14.31 -3.27
C ALA A 55 11.82 -14.93 -3.23
N GLU A 56 12.00 -16.02 -3.96
CA GLU A 56 13.33 -16.55 -4.32
C GLU A 56 14.11 -15.47 -5.09
N GLU A 57 15.43 -15.38 -4.84
CA GLU A 57 16.31 -14.31 -5.38
C GLU A 57 16.24 -14.15 -6.90
#